data_AF-A0A147JU05-F1
#
_entry.id   AF-A0A147JU05-F1
#
_cell.length_a   1.000
_cell.length_b   1.000
_cell.length_c   1.000
_cell.angle_alpha   90.00
_cell.angle_beta   90.00
_cell.angle_gamma   90.00
#
_symmetry.space_group_name_H-M   'P 1'
#
loop_
_entity.id
_entity.type
_entity.pdbx_description
1 polymer ?
#
loop_
_entity_poly.entity_id
_entity_poly.type
_entity_poly.pdbx_seq_one_letter_code
_entity_poly.pdbx_strand_id
1 'polypeptide(L)'
;MESLKRFFKGGPRRPEKIGEDIPVLEIEEAPKVKGPSDIEPIYVKSMDMQSLVDVQEAAEELRAGNLVILDITPLMNQDPAELKRAIDQLKGIAQGVGGDIGRLTESKVIATPKFVRIQFKKVGA
;
A
#
# COMPACT_ATOMS: atom_id res chain seq x y z
N MET A 1 -85.48 8.52 -2.35
CA MET A 1 -85.26 7.50 -1.30
C MET A 1 -85.26 6.14 -1.97
N GLU A 2 -84.51 5.21 -1.39
CA GLU A 2 -84.31 3.79 -1.76
C GLU A 2 -83.24 3.50 -2.82
N SER A 3 -81.99 3.32 -2.41
CA SER A 3 -81.40 2.09 -1.80
C SER A 3 -80.89 1.12 -2.88
N LEU A 4 -79.62 1.22 -3.24
CA LEU A 4 -78.54 0.39 -2.68
C LEU A 4 -78.68 -1.10 -3.04
N LYS A 5 -78.10 -1.50 -4.19
CA LYS A 5 -77.64 -2.87 -4.41
C LYS A 5 -76.15 -2.87 -4.65
N ARG A 6 -75.42 -3.17 -3.56
CA ARG A 6 -74.08 -3.76 -3.63
C ARG A 6 -74.20 -5.12 -4.32
N PHE A 7 -73.45 -5.35 -5.39
CA PHE A 7 -72.89 -6.68 -5.65
C PHE A 7 -71.50 -6.52 -6.26
N PHE A 8 -70.60 -7.34 -5.74
CA PHE A 8 -69.16 -7.21 -5.68
C PHE A 8 -68.43 -7.50 -7.01
N LYS A 9 -67.18 -7.00 -7.05
CA LYS A 9 -65.99 -7.49 -7.79
C LYS A 9 -66.02 -7.29 -9.31
N GLY A 10 -65.20 -6.44 -9.93
CA GLY A 10 -63.84 -6.03 -9.57
C GLY A 10 -62.83 -7.05 -10.07
N GLY A 11 -62.34 -6.83 -11.29
CA GLY A 11 -61.14 -7.46 -11.83
C GLY A 11 -60.53 -6.55 -12.90
N PRO A 12 -59.34 -5.96 -12.70
CA PRO A 12 -58.69 -5.18 -13.73
C PRO A 12 -58.02 -6.09 -14.77
N ARG A 13 -57.99 -5.56 -16.00
CA ARG A 13 -57.49 -6.17 -17.23
C ARG A 13 -56.05 -6.66 -17.07
N ARG A 14 -55.77 -7.87 -17.57
CA ARG A 14 -54.41 -8.40 -17.69
C ARG A 14 -53.72 -7.68 -18.87
N PRO A 15 -52.60 -6.95 -18.68
CA PRO A 15 -51.78 -6.55 -19.81
C PRO A 15 -50.98 -7.75 -20.33
N GLU A 16 -50.74 -7.73 -21.63
CA GLU A 16 -50.14 -8.77 -22.43
C GLU A 16 -48.69 -9.08 -22.00
N LYS A 17 -48.29 -10.33 -22.20
CA LYS A 17 -46.93 -10.80 -21.96
C LYS A 17 -45.99 -10.12 -22.97
N ILE A 18 -45.16 -9.20 -22.50
CA ILE A 18 -43.93 -8.81 -23.20
C ILE A 18 -42.85 -9.76 -22.66
N GLY A 19 -42.57 -10.80 -23.44
CA GLY A 19 -41.32 -11.56 -23.31
C GLY A 19 -40.36 -10.98 -24.34
N GLU A 20 -39.22 -10.48 -23.87
CA GLU A 20 -37.90 -10.60 -24.48
C GLU A 20 -36.91 -9.84 -23.57
N ASP A 21 -35.97 -10.62 -23.04
CA ASP A 21 -34.74 -10.30 -22.33
C ASP A 21 -34.43 -8.80 -22.18
N ILE A 22 -34.66 -8.25 -20.99
CA ILE A 22 -33.94 -7.05 -20.57
C ILE A 22 -32.55 -7.54 -20.16
N PRO A 23 -31.47 -7.27 -20.92
CA PRO A 23 -30.13 -7.52 -20.43
C PRO A 23 -29.92 -6.63 -19.21
N VAL A 24 -29.85 -7.27 -18.04
CA VAL A 24 -29.38 -6.61 -16.83
C VAL A 24 -27.91 -6.28 -17.08
N LEU A 25 -27.64 -5.05 -17.50
CA LEU A 25 -26.29 -4.51 -17.46
C LEU A 25 -25.89 -4.47 -15.98
N GLU A 26 -25.00 -5.37 -15.59
CA GLU A 26 -24.25 -5.22 -14.35
C GLU A 26 -23.59 -3.84 -14.41
N ILE A 27 -24.08 -2.92 -13.59
CA ILE A 27 -23.45 -1.62 -13.40
C ILE A 27 -22.13 -1.96 -12.72
N GLU A 28 -21.02 -1.94 -13.46
CA GLU A 28 -19.69 -1.95 -12.88
C GLU A 28 -19.67 -0.87 -11.79
N GLU A 29 -19.46 -1.28 -10.53
CA GLU A 29 -19.45 -0.37 -9.40
C GLU A 29 -18.56 0.83 -9.75
N ALA A 30 -19.15 2.04 -9.79
CA ALA A 30 -18.39 3.26 -10.00
C ALA A 30 -17.17 3.25 -9.06
N PRO A 31 -15.97 3.65 -9.51
CA PRO A 31 -14.76 3.55 -8.72
C PRO A 31 -15.00 4.26 -7.38
N LYS A 32 -15.04 3.48 -6.29
CA LYS A 32 -15.20 4.02 -4.94
C LYS A 32 -14.06 5.00 -4.73
N VAL A 33 -14.38 6.29 -4.68
CA VAL A 33 -13.42 7.34 -4.40
C VAL A 33 -12.95 7.09 -2.97
N LYS A 34 -11.73 6.55 -2.85
CA LYS A 34 -11.09 6.27 -1.56
C LYS A 34 -11.14 7.53 -0.70
N GLY A 35 -11.82 7.45 0.44
CA GLY A 35 -11.91 8.54 1.39
C GLY A 35 -10.56 8.75 2.09
N PRO A 36 -10.40 9.83 2.87
CA PRO A 36 -9.18 10.08 3.65
C PRO A 36 -8.82 8.94 4.62
N SER A 37 -9.82 8.13 5.03
CA SER A 37 -9.67 6.94 5.87
C SER A 37 -9.14 5.70 5.13
N ASP A 38 -9.13 5.72 3.80
CA ASP A 38 -8.72 4.59 2.95
C ASP A 38 -7.27 4.74 2.45
N ILE A 39 -6.55 5.76 2.93
CA ILE A 39 -5.13 5.96 2.68
C ILE A 39 -4.36 5.13 3.70
N GLU A 40 -3.66 4.09 3.23
CA GLU A 40 -2.76 3.32 4.08
C GLU A 40 -1.62 4.23 4.59
N PRO A 41 -1.33 4.22 5.90
CA PRO A 41 -0.30 5.07 6.46
C PRO A 41 1.09 4.58 6.01
N ILE A 42 1.92 5.52 5.56
CA ILE A 42 3.35 5.28 5.38
C ILE A 42 4.00 5.24 6.77
N TYR A 43 4.81 4.22 7.02
CA TYR A 43 5.51 4.05 8.27
C TYR A 43 7.03 3.93 8.09
N VAL A 44 7.72 4.03 9.22
CA VAL A 44 9.16 3.75 9.33
C VAL A 44 9.32 2.44 10.10
N LYS A 45 9.92 1.44 9.48
CA LYS A 45 10.22 0.15 10.10
C LYS A 45 11.66 0.15 10.61
N SER A 46 11.84 -0.26 11.86
CA SER A 46 13.16 -0.52 12.43
C SER A 46 13.41 -2.01 12.45
N MET A 47 14.56 -2.46 11.96
CA MET A 47 14.92 -3.88 11.90
C MET A 47 16.44 -4.06 11.97
N ASP A 48 16.88 -5.28 12.31
CA ASP A 48 18.29 -5.63 12.34
C ASP A 48 18.71 -6.23 10.98
N MET A 49 19.93 -5.93 10.53
CA MET A 49 20.52 -6.55 9.35
C MET A 49 21.51 -7.62 9.80
N GLN A 50 21.06 -8.87 9.78
CA GLN A 50 21.83 -10.04 10.18
C GLN A 50 22.38 -10.81 8.99
N SER A 51 21.75 -10.67 7.82
CA SER A 51 22.07 -11.40 6.60
C SER A 51 21.56 -10.67 5.36
N LEU A 52 21.83 -11.24 4.17
CA LEU A 52 21.28 -10.74 2.90
C LEU A 52 19.75 -10.94 2.77
N VAL A 53 19.12 -11.77 3.61
CA VAL A 53 17.65 -11.92 3.61
C VAL A 53 16.98 -10.63 4.09
N ASP A 54 17.55 -9.99 5.12
CA ASP A 54 17.03 -8.75 5.70
C ASP A 54 17.09 -7.59 4.69
N VAL A 55 18.02 -7.64 3.73
CA VAL A 55 18.10 -6.69 2.62
C VAL A 55 16.90 -6.85 1.68
N GLN A 56 16.40 -8.07 1.47
CA GLN A 56 15.22 -8.31 0.64
C GLN A 56 13.95 -7.83 1.34
N GLU A 57 13.82 -8.07 2.64
CA GLU A 57 12.71 -7.54 3.43
C GLU A 57 12.70 -6.00 3.39
N ALA A 58 13.86 -5.36 3.60
CA ALA A 58 13.99 -3.91 3.43
C ALA A 58 13.59 -3.44 2.02
N ALA A 59 13.89 -4.22 0.98
CA ALA A 59 13.52 -3.91 -0.40
C ALA A 59 11.99 -3.95 -0.62
N GLU A 60 11.30 -4.91 0.00
CA GLU A 60 9.84 -5.02 -0.06
C GLU A 60 9.18 -3.80 0.59
N GLU A 61 9.67 -3.37 1.76
CA GLU A 61 9.19 -2.16 2.43
C GLU A 61 9.37 -0.91 1.58
N LEU A 62 10.55 -0.74 0.98
CA LEU A 62 10.84 0.40 0.09
C LEU A 62 9.94 0.40 -1.15
N ARG A 63 9.60 -0.77 -1.71
CA ARG A 63 8.67 -0.88 -2.84
C ARG A 63 7.22 -0.61 -2.44
N ALA A 64 6.84 -0.96 -1.20
CA ALA A 64 5.54 -0.63 -0.63
C ALA A 64 5.40 0.87 -0.28
N GLY A 65 6.50 1.63 -0.29
CA GLY A 65 6.50 3.06 0.02
C GLY A 65 6.79 3.37 1.49
N ASN A 66 7.25 2.38 2.26
CA ASN A 66 7.70 2.55 3.64
C ASN A 66 9.19 2.90 3.71
N LEU A 67 9.60 3.45 4.85
CA LEU A 67 11.01 3.76 5.14
C LEU A 67 11.56 2.68 6.07
N VAL A 68 12.87 2.42 5.98
CA VAL A 68 13.53 1.43 6.85
C VAL A 68 14.75 2.02 7.53
N ILE A 69 14.89 1.73 8.83
CA ILE A 69 16.10 1.95 9.62
C ILE A 69 16.66 0.57 9.98
N LEU A 70 17.89 0.34 9.56
CA LEU A 70 18.59 -0.93 9.71
C LEU A 70 19.72 -0.78 10.74
N ASP A 71 19.70 -1.61 11.78
CA ASP A 71 20.86 -1.79 12.66
C ASP A 71 21.84 -2.78 12.03
N ILE A 72 23.03 -2.29 11.72
CA ILE A 72 24.09 -3.06 11.04
C ILE A 72 25.11 -3.66 12.03
N THR A 73 24.94 -3.43 13.33
CA THR A 73 25.83 -3.97 14.38
C THR A 73 26.06 -5.48 14.27
N PRO A 74 25.04 -6.32 13.98
CA PRO A 74 25.25 -7.77 13.87
C PRO A 74 26.25 -8.14 12.77
N LEU A 75 26.05 -7.62 11.55
CA LEU A 75 26.96 -7.86 10.42
C LEU A 75 28.33 -7.18 10.59
N MET A 76 28.39 -6.01 11.22
CA MET A 76 29.67 -5.36 11.55
C MET A 76 30.57 -6.25 12.40
N ASN A 77 29.99 -6.98 13.36
CA ASN A 77 30.73 -7.84 14.28
C ASN A 77 31.03 -9.22 13.71
N GLN A 78 30.20 -9.71 12.79
CA GLN A 78 30.32 -11.06 12.22
C GLN A 78 31.18 -11.08 10.95
N ASP A 79 30.80 -10.31 9.93
CA ASP A 79 31.46 -10.30 8.62
C ASP A 79 31.35 -8.90 7.97
N PRO A 80 32.37 -8.04 8.11
CA PRO A 80 32.41 -6.73 7.46
C PRO A 80 32.36 -6.79 5.92
N ALA A 81 32.81 -7.88 5.30
CA ALA A 81 32.74 -8.04 3.85
C ALA A 81 31.30 -8.35 3.40
N GLU A 82 30.57 -9.17 4.15
CA GLU A 82 29.14 -9.39 3.93
C GLU A 82 28.34 -8.11 4.15
N LEU A 83 28.64 -7.36 5.22
CA LEU A 83 28.04 -6.03 5.45
C LEU A 83 28.20 -5.12 4.22
N LYS A 84 29.41 -5.03 3.67
CA LYS A 84 29.66 -4.20 2.49
C LYS A 84 28.77 -4.63 1.31
N ARG A 85 28.64 -5.94 1.07
CA ARG A 85 27.77 -6.48 0.00
C ARG A 85 26.30 -6.14 0.26
N ALA A 86 25.85 -6.29 1.50
CA ALA A 86 24.48 -5.97 1.90
C ALA A 86 24.14 -4.49 1.67
N ILE A 87 25.05 -3.58 2.07
CA ILE A 87 24.91 -2.14 1.84
C ILE A 87 24.94 -1.78 0.35
N ASP A 88 25.86 -2.37 -0.42
CA ASP A 88 25.95 -2.12 -1.87
C ASP A 88 24.66 -2.56 -2.60
N GLN A 89 24.12 -3.71 -2.21
CA GLN A 89 22.85 -4.23 -2.73
C GLN A 89 21.67 -3.33 -2.34
N LEU A 90 21.55 -2.96 -1.05
CA LEU A 90 20.50 -2.06 -0.58
C LEU A 90 20.55 -0.69 -1.28
N LYS A 91 21.76 -0.17 -1.50
CA LYS A 91 21.97 1.07 -2.27
C LYS A 91 21.47 0.95 -3.70
N GLY A 92 21.78 -0.15 -4.38
CA GLY A 92 21.27 -0.42 -5.73
C GLY A 92 19.75 -0.48 -5.77
N ILE A 93 19.13 -1.12 -4.78
CA ILE A 93 17.67 -1.22 -4.64
C ILE A 93 17.05 0.16 -4.39
N ALA A 94 17.56 0.91 -3.41
CA ALA A 94 17.08 2.26 -3.07
C ALA A 94 17.16 3.19 -4.29
N GLN A 95 18.25 3.14 -5.06
CA GLN A 95 18.38 3.88 -6.31
C GLN A 95 17.41 3.41 -7.38
N GLY A 96 17.21 2.09 -7.52
CA GLY A 96 16.28 1.49 -8.47
C GLY A 96 14.82 1.88 -8.23
N VAL A 97 14.41 2.04 -6.98
CA VAL A 97 13.07 2.55 -6.62
C VAL A 97 12.97 4.08 -6.70
N GLY A 98 14.07 4.79 -6.99
CA GLY A 98 14.13 6.25 -7.02
C GLY A 98 14.14 6.91 -5.64
N GLY A 99 14.58 6.16 -4.63
CA GLY A 99 14.70 6.58 -3.25
C GLY A 99 16.08 7.12 -2.87
N ASP A 100 16.42 7.01 -1.60
CA ASP A 100 17.67 7.49 -1.03
C ASP A 100 18.19 6.52 0.06
N ILE A 101 19.48 6.59 0.36
CA ILE A 101 20.10 5.80 1.42
C ILE A 101 21.18 6.63 2.10
N GLY A 102 21.24 6.53 3.44
CA GLY A 102 22.19 7.29 4.22
C GLY A 102 22.53 6.64 5.54
N ARG A 103 23.72 6.96 6.05
CA ARG A 103 24.15 6.50 7.36
C ARG A 103 23.64 7.46 8.44
N LEU A 104 22.83 6.97 9.37
CA LEU A 104 22.30 7.74 10.50
C LEU A 104 23.32 7.85 11.63
N THR A 105 23.96 6.73 11.98
CA THR A 105 24.98 6.62 13.03
C THR A 105 26.07 5.63 12.59
N GLU A 106 27.06 5.37 13.44
CA GLU A 106 28.08 4.34 13.15
C GLU A 106 27.49 2.95 12.90
N SER A 107 26.36 2.64 13.54
CA SER A 107 25.71 1.33 13.50
C SER A 107 24.33 1.32 12.84
N LYS A 108 23.85 2.45 12.31
CA LYS A 108 22.51 2.55 11.72
C LYS A 108 22.51 3.19 10.36
N VAL A 109 21.75 2.58 9.44
CA VAL A 109 21.53 3.05 8.08
C VAL A 109 20.03 3.27 7.88
N ILE A 110 19.66 4.33 7.18
CA ILE A 110 18.29 4.58 6.73
C ILE A 110 18.22 4.42 5.22
N ALA A 111 17.17 3.77 4.73
CA ALA A 111 16.79 3.80 3.33
C ALA A 111 15.37 4.31 3.18
N THR A 112 15.12 5.09 2.14
CA THR A 112 13.85 5.76 1.91
C THR A 112 13.34 5.46 0.50
N PRO A 113 12.01 5.39 0.31
CA PRO A 113 11.40 5.11 -0.98
C PRO A 113 11.37 6.37 -1.85
N LYS A 114 10.76 6.26 -3.03
CA LYS A 114 10.53 7.41 -3.93
C LYS A 114 9.83 8.56 -3.19
N PHE A 115 10.15 9.79 -3.60
CA PHE A 115 9.60 11.04 -3.05
C PHE A 115 10.04 11.40 -1.63
N VAL A 116 10.88 10.58 -1.00
CA VAL A 116 11.51 10.90 0.28
C VAL A 116 13.02 11.10 0.06
N ARG A 117 13.56 12.21 0.58
CA ARG A 117 14.99 12.55 0.51
C ARG A 117 15.55 12.69 1.92
N ILE A 118 16.79 12.26 2.12
CA ILE A 118 17.45 12.37 3.42
C ILE A 118 18.23 13.68 3.47
N GLN A 119 17.94 14.54 4.45
CA GLN A 119 18.68 15.78 4.69
C GLN A 119 19.45 15.69 6.02
N PHE A 120 20.75 15.39 5.95
CA PHE A 120 21.61 15.39 7.12
C PHE A 120 22.02 16.80 7.52
N LYS A 121 21.94 17.10 8.83
CA LYS A 121 22.54 18.33 9.37
C LYS A 121 24.05 18.26 9.16
N LYS A 122 24.63 19.31 8.57
CA LYS A 122 26.08 19.48 8.56
C LYS A 122 26.53 19.69 10.02
N VAL A 123 27.27 18.75 10.57
CA VAL A 123 28.00 18.99 11.81
C VAL A 123 29.11 19.99 11.45
N GLY A 124 29.08 21.17 12.07
CA GLY A 124 30.10 22.20 11.84
C GLY A 124 31.47 21.63 12.16
N ALA A 125 32.40 21.78 11.20
CA ALA A 125 33.80 21.41 11.34
C ALA A 125 34.50 22.25 12.41
#